data_AF-A0AAP2E3Q7-F1
#
_entry.id   AF-A0AAP2E3Q7-F1
#
_cell.length_a   1.000
_cell.length_b   1.000
_cell.length_c   1.000
_cell.angle_alpha   90.00
_cell.angle_beta   90.00
_cell.angle_gamma   90.00
#
_symmetry.space_group_name_H-M   'P 1'
#
loop_
_entity.id
_entity.type
_entity.pdbx_description
1 polymer ?
#
loop_
_entity_poly.entity_id
_entity_poly.type
_entity_poly.pdbx_seq_one_letter_code
_entity_poly.pdbx_strand_id
1 'polypeptide(L)' 'LHVVRVAPRLGIATGTDPKKIEKQIMEVIAPKDWGEVGMAMSFLGRETCRPTNPKHAECVMKTSCAYYKSLQ' A
#
# COMPACT_ATOMS: atom_id res chain seq x y z
N LEU A 1 -10.46 0.59 3.30
CA LEU A 1 -9.64 0.51 4.53
C LEU A 1 -8.20 0.05 4.27
N HIS A 2 -7.98 -1.16 3.73
CA HIS A 2 -6.63 -1.71 3.55
C HIS A 2 -5.76 -0.88 2.59
N VAL A 3 -6.28 -0.58 1.39
CA VAL A 3 -5.58 0.23 0.36
C VAL A 3 -5.15 1.59 0.90
N VAL A 4 -6.06 2.29 1.58
CA VAL A 4 -5.83 3.62 2.20
C VAL A 4 -4.68 3.60 3.21
N ARG A 5 -4.41 2.47 3.87
CA ARG A 5 -3.25 2.32 4.76
C ARG A 5 -2.00 1.84 4.02
N VAL A 6 -2.16 0.89 3.11
CA VAL A 6 -1.05 0.21 2.43
C VAL A 6 -0.40 1.14 1.41
N ALA A 7 -1.17 1.84 0.58
CA ALA A 7 -0.62 2.69 -0.47
C ALA A 7 0.30 3.80 0.07
N PRO A 8 -0.04 4.51 1.16
CA PRO A 8 0.89 5.46 1.78
C PRO A 8 2.12 4.81 2.40
N ARG A 9 1.96 3.65 3.05
CA ARG A 9 3.12 2.92 3.63
C ARG A 9 4.10 2.43 2.57
N LEU A 10 3.59 2.02 1.41
CA LEU A 10 4.43 1.64 0.27
C LEU A 10 5.07 2.85 -0.43
N GLY A 11 4.61 4.08 -0.15
CA GLY A 11 5.08 5.29 -0.81
C GLY A 11 4.45 5.54 -2.19
N ILE A 12 3.36 4.84 -2.52
CA ILE A 12 2.63 4.99 -3.79
C ILE A 12 1.67 6.19 -3.74
N ALA A 13 1.19 6.51 -2.54
CA ALA A 13 0.28 7.63 -2.29
C ALA A 13 0.70 8.38 -1.02
N THR A 14 0.07 9.51 -0.74
CA THR A 14 0.30 10.35 0.43
C THR A 14 -1.02 10.83 1.02
N GLY A 15 -1.02 11.09 2.33
CA GLY A 15 -2.20 11.56 3.05
C GLY A 15 -3.11 10.42 3.53
N THR A 16 -4.32 10.81 3.97
CA THR A 16 -5.29 9.93 4.63
C THR A 16 -6.67 9.94 3.96
N ASP A 17 -6.89 10.85 3.01
CA ASP A 17 -8.15 10.98 2.28
C ASP A 17 -8.26 9.88 1.22
N PRO A 18 -9.26 8.97 1.31
CA PRO A 18 -9.40 7.87 0.37
C PRO A 18 -9.54 8.32 -1.10
N LYS A 19 -10.24 9.42 -1.36
CA LYS A 19 -10.46 9.91 -2.73
C LYS A 19 -9.17 10.45 -3.34
N LYS A 20 -8.35 11.12 -2.53
CA LYS A 20 -7.03 11.60 -2.97
C LYS A 20 -6.07 10.44 -3.22
N ILE A 21 -6.06 9.44 -2.34
CA ILE A 21 -5.22 8.24 -2.48
C ILE A 21 -5.60 7.46 -3.74
N GLU A 22 -6.88 7.25 -4.00
CA GLU A 22 -7.36 6.57 -5.21
C GLU A 22 -6.87 7.29 -6.47
N LYS A 23 -7.04 8.62 -6.53
CA LYS A 23 -6.56 9.43 -7.66
C LYS A 23 -5.04 9.30 -7.86
N GLN A 24 -4.26 9.35 -6.78
CA GLN A 24 -2.80 9.21 -6.85
C GLN A 24 -2.39 7.81 -7.35
N ILE A 25 -3.09 6.76 -6.93
CA ILE A 25 -2.83 5.39 -7.44
C ILE A 25 -3.13 5.34 -8.95
N MET A 26 -4.24 5.95 -9.39
CA MET A 26 -4.61 6.00 -10.81
C MET A 26 -3.64 6.81 -11.67
N GLU A 27 -2.95 7.80 -11.10
CA GLU A 27 -1.92 8.60 -11.79
C GLU A 27 -0.62 7.82 -12.00
N VAL A 28 -0.30 6.85 -11.12
CA VAL A 28 0.96 6.08 -11.17
C VAL A 28 0.78 4.74 -11.89
N ILE A 29 -0.43 4.17 -11.88
CA ILE A 29 -0.71 2.82 -12.37
C ILE A 29 -1.58 2.86 -13.62
N ALA A 30 -1.25 2.01 -14.60
CA ALA A 30 -2.01 1.92 -15.84
C ALA A 30 -3.48 1.49 -15.58
N PRO A 31 -4.46 2.03 -16.32
CA PRO A 31 -5.88 1.74 -16.10
C PRO A 31 -6.27 0.26 -16.11
N LYS A 32 -5.57 -0.53 -16.92
CA LYS A 32 -5.76 -1.99 -17.01
C LYS A 32 -5.44 -2.73 -15.71
N ASP A 33 -4.58 -2.18 -14.87
CA ASP A 33 -4.03 -2.86 -13.68
C ASP A 33 -4.70 -2.36 -12.38
N TRP A 34 -5.59 -1.36 -12.43
CA TRP A 34 -6.21 -0.77 -11.24
C TRP A 34 -6.92 -1.80 -10.34
N GLY A 35 -7.68 -2.72 -10.95
CA GLY A 35 -8.40 -3.76 -10.22
C GLY A 35 -7.47 -4.75 -9.52
N GLU A 36 -6.44 -5.22 -10.24
CA GLU A 36 -5.47 -6.18 -9.71
C GLU A 36 -4.64 -5.56 -8.58
N VAL A 37 -4.17 -4.33 -8.76
CA VAL A 37 -3.39 -3.64 -7.74
C VAL A 37 -4.25 -3.33 -6.51
N GLY A 38 -5.50 -2.90 -6.71
CA GLY A 38 -6.44 -2.67 -5.60
C GLY A 38 -6.69 -3.95 -4.78
N MET A 39 -6.84 -5.10 -5.44
CA MET A 39 -6.94 -6.40 -4.77
C MET A 39 -5.64 -6.78 -4.08
N ALA A 40 -4.49 -6.66 -4.74
CA ALA A 40 -3.19 -6.99 -4.17
C ALA A 40 -2.90 -6.18 -2.89
N MET A 41 -3.15 -4.87 -2.92
CA MET A 41 -3.04 -4.00 -1.74
C MET A 41 -4.03 -4.38 -0.65
N SER A 42 -5.24 -4.81 -1.02
CA SER A 42 -6.25 -5.27 -0.06
C SER A 42 -5.84 -6.56 0.63
N PHE A 43 -5.34 -7.55 -0.10
CA PHE A 43 -4.81 -8.81 0.46
C PHE A 43 -3.57 -8.56 1.32
N LEU A 44 -2.61 -7.77 0.83
CA LEU A 44 -1.41 -7.42 1.57
C LEU A 44 -1.78 -6.72 2.89
N GLY A 45 -2.72 -5.78 2.86
CA GLY A 45 -3.19 -5.09 4.05
C GLY A 45 -4.06 -5.94 4.97
N ARG A 46 -4.61 -7.06 4.51
CA ARG A 46 -5.37 -7.96 5.36
C ARG A 46 -4.44 -8.90 6.12
N GLU A 47 -3.50 -9.52 5.41
CA GLU A 47 -2.70 -10.62 5.96
C GLU A 47 -1.37 -10.17 6.59
N THR A 48 -0.64 -9.26 5.91
CA THR A 48 0.76 -8.96 6.22
C THR A 48 0.97 -7.55 6.78
N CYS A 49 0.53 -6.52 6.05
CA CYS A 49 0.69 -5.11 6.40
C CYS A 49 -0.43 -4.64 7.36
N ARG A 50 -0.53 -5.31 8.51
CA ARG A 50 -1.56 -5.07 9.54
C ARG A 50 -1.43 -3.65 10.16
N PRO A 51 -2.51 -3.10 10.76
CA PRO A 51 -2.47 -1.79 11.40
C PRO A 51 -1.38 -1.69 12.47
N THR A 52 -1.34 -2.69 13.36
CA THR A 52 -0.35 -2.88 14.42
C THR A 52 0.52 -4.09 14.10
N ASN A 53 1.79 -4.02 14.50
CA ASN A 53 2.81 -5.05 14.29
C ASN A 53 2.79 -5.69 12.87
N PRO A 54 2.92 -4.88 11.79
CA PRO A 54 3.00 -5.39 10.42
C PRO A 54 4.15 -6.39 10.30
N LYS A 55 3.89 -7.49 9.60
CA LYS A 55 4.83 -8.61 9.50
C LYS A 55 5.88 -8.35 8.43
N HIS A 56 6.77 -7.38 8.68
CA HIS A 56 7.79 -6.96 7.71
C HIS A 56 8.76 -8.07 7.30
N ALA A 57 8.99 -9.07 8.17
CA ALA A 57 9.87 -10.20 7.88
C ALA A 57 9.35 -11.08 6.72
N GLU A 58 8.03 -11.25 6.58
CA GLU A 58 7.39 -12.04 5.52
C GLU A 58 6.85 -11.18 4.35
N CYS A 59 7.03 -9.85 4.43
CA CYS A 59 6.47 -8.93 3.44
C CYS A 59 7.27 -8.93 2.14
N VAL A 60 6.62 -9.34 1.04
CA VAL A 60 7.22 -9.32 -0.31
C VAL A 60 7.63 -7.92 -0.77
N MET A 61 6.96 -6.88 -0.27
CA MET A 61 7.26 -5.49 -0.60
C MET A 61 8.29 -4.86 0.33
N LYS A 62 8.89 -5.59 1.28
CA LYS A 62 9.81 -5.07 2.30
C LYS A 62 10.93 -4.22 1.72
N THR A 63 11.54 -4.67 0.63
CA THR A 63 12.67 -4.01 -0.05
C THR A 63 12.30 -2.69 -0.72
N SER A 64 11.04 -2.53 -1.14
CA SER A 64 10.53 -1.34 -1.81
C SER A 64 9.62 -0.48 -0.92
N CYS A 65 9.29 -0.94 0.29
CA CYS A 65 8.38 -0.27 1.22
C CYS A 65 9.04 0.96 1.86
N ALA A 66 8.53 2.15 1.56
CA ALA A 66 9.00 3.41 2.14
C ALA A 66 8.88 3.42 3.68
N TYR A 67 7.76 2.92 4.22
CA TYR A 67 7.53 2.86 5.66
C TYR A 67 8.52 1.94 6.37
N TYR A 68 8.87 0.79 5.78
CA TYR A 68 9.87 -0.10 6.39
C TYR A 68 11.25 0.53 6.40
N LYS A 69 11.63 1.21 5.29
CA LYS A 69 12.90 1.93 5.20
C LYS A 69 13.02 3.06 6.21
N SER A 70 11.91 3.74 6.56
CA SER A 70 11.92 4.79 7.59
C SER A 70 11.98 4.28 9.03
N LEU A 71 11.81 2.97 9.26
CA LEU A 71 11.95 2.36 10.58
C LEU A 71 13.37 1.87 10.87
N GLN A 72 14.28 1.97 9.88
CA GLN A 72 15.71 1.69 10.01
C GLN A 72 16.48 2.97 10.30
#